data_AF-A0A969L1G0-F1
#
_entry.id   AF-A0A969L1G0-F1
#
_cell.length_a   1.000
_cell.length_b   1.000
_cell.length_c   1.000
_cell.angle_alpha   90.00
_cell.angle_beta   90.00
_cell.angle_gamma   90.00
#
_symmetry.space_group_name_H-M   'P 1'
#
loop_
_entity.id
_entity.type
_entity.pdbx_description
1 polymer ?
#
loop_
_entity_poly.entity_id
_entity_poly.type
_entity_poly.pdbx_seq_one_letter_code
_entity_poly.pdbx_strand_id
1 'polypeptide(L)'
;MILAASGFSLYNWFTDPRFAKDDFQALAQFVRERSAADETVLLSSGHLYPVWAYYYGWQGWTPLPRLERLDINRVTDLSIATEMAPSLADKGGVWLVSWQDEVIDPNGVVPFWLDRIGQRPHDAGDFQGVRLEHWRLDPDKIALLDESPIERPVLITPSTSSGDAPSTGSDGYNFAGQAELVGVTPLSDNDLALFWRAAACCPTICC
;
A
#
# COMPACT_ATOMS: atom_id res chain seq x y z
N MET A 1 36.13 -31.71 14.08
CA MET A 1 34.69 -31.81 13.74
C MET A 1 33.87 -30.57 14.09
N ILE A 2 34.41 -29.56 14.79
CA ILE A 2 33.70 -28.28 15.05
C ILE A 2 33.82 -27.32 13.85
N LEU A 3 34.99 -27.24 13.20
CA LEU A 3 35.21 -26.36 12.05
C LEU A 3 34.32 -26.68 10.83
N ALA A 4 34.03 -27.97 10.59
CA ALA A 4 33.16 -28.39 9.49
C ALA A 4 31.70 -28.03 9.74
N ALA A 5 31.22 -28.16 10.98
CA ALA A 5 29.88 -27.73 11.36
C ALA A 5 29.74 -26.19 11.31
N SER A 6 30.77 -25.45 11.73
CA SER A 6 30.81 -23.99 11.59
C SER A 6 30.81 -23.54 10.13
N GLY A 7 31.59 -24.19 9.26
CA GLY A 7 31.61 -23.88 7.82
C GLY A 7 30.29 -24.18 7.11
N PHE A 8 29.65 -25.31 7.43
CA PHE A 8 28.33 -25.65 6.90
C PHE A 8 27.23 -24.73 7.42
N SER A 9 27.29 -24.34 8.70
CA SER A 9 26.38 -23.35 9.29
C SER A 9 26.54 -21.97 8.67
N LEU A 10 27.78 -21.55 8.36
CA LEU A 10 28.04 -20.26 7.74
C LEU A 10 27.57 -20.23 6.28
N TYR A 11 27.80 -21.31 5.53
CA TYR A 11 27.31 -21.45 4.16
C TYR A 11 25.78 -21.36 4.12
N ASN A 12 25.08 -22.15 4.95
CA ASN A 12 23.62 -22.06 5.01
C ASN A 12 23.12 -20.69 5.46
N TRP A 13 23.81 -20.00 6.38
CA TRP A 13 23.41 -18.65 6.81
C TRP A 13 23.48 -17.61 5.68
N PHE A 14 24.41 -17.76 4.73
CA PHE A 14 24.58 -16.84 3.60
C PHE A 14 23.87 -17.28 2.30
N THR A 15 23.52 -18.57 2.15
CA THR A 15 22.95 -19.10 0.89
C THR A 15 21.53 -19.62 1.01
N ASP A 16 21.01 -19.82 2.23
CA ASP A 16 19.60 -20.17 2.43
C ASP A 16 18.78 -18.87 2.52
N PRO A 17 17.84 -18.64 1.57
CA PRO A 17 16.97 -17.46 1.58
C PRO A 17 16.17 -17.29 2.87
N ARG A 18 16.02 -18.35 3.68
CA ARG A 18 15.30 -18.32 4.97
C ARG A 18 16.09 -17.65 6.09
N PHE A 19 17.40 -17.48 5.93
CA PHE A 19 18.27 -16.78 6.91
C PHE A 19 18.88 -15.49 6.36
N ALA A 20 18.63 -15.17 5.09
CA ALA A 20 19.12 -13.97 4.46
C ALA A 20 18.47 -12.74 5.13
N LYS A 21 19.33 -11.83 5.60
CA LYS A 21 18.93 -10.60 6.29
C LYS A 21 18.30 -9.62 5.30
N ASP A 22 17.35 -8.83 5.79
CA ASP A 22 16.74 -7.73 5.04
C ASP A 22 17.81 -6.76 4.51
N ASP A 23 17.84 -6.53 3.19
CA ASP A 23 18.91 -5.80 2.52
C ASP A 23 18.62 -4.30 2.36
N PHE A 24 18.44 -3.63 3.50
CA PHE A 24 18.24 -2.17 3.53
C PHE A 24 19.45 -1.38 3.04
N GLN A 25 20.65 -1.95 3.16
CA GLN A 25 21.87 -1.26 2.77
C GLN A 25 21.96 -1.12 1.26
N ALA A 26 21.80 -2.22 0.51
CA ALA A 26 21.81 -2.17 -0.95
C ALA A 26 20.63 -1.36 -1.47
N LEU A 27 19.45 -1.49 -0.86
CA LEU A 27 18.26 -0.71 -1.22
C LEU A 27 18.50 0.80 -1.06
N ALA A 28 19.00 1.24 0.10
CA ALA A 28 19.29 2.65 0.35
C ALA A 28 20.39 3.19 -0.57
N GLN A 29 21.39 2.38 -0.91
CA GLN A 29 22.40 2.76 -1.90
C GLN A 29 21.79 2.90 -3.30
N PHE A 30 20.97 1.94 -3.72
CA PHE A 30 20.31 1.93 -5.03
C PHE A 30 19.45 3.18 -5.24
N VAL A 31 18.63 3.54 -4.25
CA VAL A 31 17.79 4.75 -4.31
C VAL A 31 18.65 6.00 -4.36
N ARG A 32 19.72 6.13 -3.56
CA ARG A 32 20.60 7.31 -3.61
C ARG A 32 21.29 7.52 -4.95
N GLU A 33 21.64 6.43 -5.64
CA GLU A 33 22.32 6.50 -6.93
C GLU A 33 21.38 6.87 -8.08
N ARG A 34 20.06 6.66 -7.91
CA ARG A 34 19.06 6.76 -8.99
C ARG A 34 18.01 7.83 -8.78
N SER A 35 17.80 8.27 -7.54
CA SER A 35 16.78 9.25 -7.21
C SER A 35 17.14 10.61 -7.81
N ALA A 36 16.21 11.16 -8.57
CA ALA A 36 16.34 12.51 -9.12
C ALA A 36 16.01 13.58 -8.05
N ALA A 37 16.42 14.83 -8.29
CA ALA A 37 16.23 15.92 -7.33
C ALA A 37 14.74 16.29 -7.10
N ASP A 38 13.91 16.03 -8.11
CA ASP A 38 12.46 16.19 -8.11
C ASP A 38 11.72 14.93 -7.66
N GLU A 39 12.41 13.93 -7.14
CA GLU A 39 11.80 12.74 -6.56
C GLU A 39 11.79 12.80 -5.02
N THR A 40 11.03 11.91 -4.42
CA THR A 40 11.00 11.73 -2.96
C THR A 40 10.89 10.24 -2.62
N VAL A 41 11.11 9.89 -1.36
CA VAL A 41 10.94 8.53 -0.87
C VAL A 41 9.80 8.50 0.15
N LEU A 42 8.87 7.57 -0.02
CA LEU A 42 7.84 7.23 0.95
C LEU A 42 8.18 5.90 1.62
N LEU A 43 7.96 5.82 2.92
CA LEU A 43 8.04 4.55 3.66
C LEU A 43 6.61 4.10 3.94
N SER A 44 6.19 2.93 3.44
CA SER A 44 4.81 2.45 3.63
C SER A 44 4.48 2.09 5.08
N SER A 45 5.50 2.00 5.94
CA SER A 45 5.30 1.76 7.36
C SER A 45 6.21 2.63 8.23
N GLY A 46 5.62 3.35 9.18
CA GLY A 46 6.34 4.19 10.13
C GLY A 46 7.49 3.49 10.84
N HIS A 47 7.37 2.22 11.24
CA HIS A 47 8.45 1.49 11.93
C HIS A 47 9.73 1.26 11.10
N LEU A 48 9.66 1.50 9.79
CA LEU A 48 10.80 1.41 8.89
C LEU A 48 11.78 2.57 9.12
N TYR A 49 11.30 3.69 9.68
CA TYR A 49 12.06 4.94 9.77
C TYR A 49 13.45 4.78 10.43
N PRO A 50 13.65 4.04 11.55
CA PRO A 50 14.95 4.00 12.21
C PRO A 50 16.00 3.27 11.38
N VAL A 51 15.60 2.15 10.75
CA VAL A 51 16.49 1.33 9.91
C VAL A 51 16.79 2.07 8.61
N TRP A 52 15.78 2.69 8.00
CA TRP A 52 15.94 3.51 6.82
C TRP A 52 16.88 4.69 7.05
N ALA A 53 16.65 5.45 8.14
CA ALA A 53 17.47 6.61 8.49
C ALA A 53 18.95 6.25 8.69
N TYR A 54 19.23 5.05 9.23
CA TYR A 54 20.59 4.56 9.43
C TYR A 54 21.35 4.35 8.12
N TYR A 55 20.71 3.82 7.07
CA TYR A 55 21.38 3.52 5.79
C TYR A 55 21.25 4.63 4.73
N TYR A 56 20.12 5.33 4.70
CA TYR A 56 19.80 6.37 3.71
C TYR A 56 20.19 7.79 4.18
N GLY A 57 20.05 8.04 5.49
CA GLY A 57 20.20 9.36 6.10
C GLY A 57 18.89 9.89 6.70
N TRP A 58 18.94 10.96 7.48
CA TRP A 58 17.81 11.44 8.30
C TRP A 58 16.85 12.41 7.58
N GLN A 59 17.04 12.66 6.28
CA GLN A 59 16.30 13.68 5.53
C GLN A 59 15.92 13.17 4.14
N GLY A 60 14.96 13.84 3.49
CA GLY A 60 14.59 13.57 2.09
C GLY A 60 13.66 12.37 1.89
N TRP A 61 12.89 12.01 2.91
CA TRP A 61 11.88 10.94 2.87
C TRP A 61 10.75 11.22 3.86
N THR A 62 9.59 10.63 3.61
CA THR A 62 8.39 10.75 4.47
C THR A 62 7.90 9.36 4.89
N PRO A 63 7.77 9.08 6.19
CA PRO A 63 7.13 7.86 6.65
C PRO A 63 5.60 7.99 6.58
N LEU A 64 4.93 6.90 6.21
CA LEU A 64 3.48 6.77 6.20
C LEU A 64 3.05 5.63 7.14
N PRO A 65 1.99 5.83 7.94
CA PRO A 65 1.46 7.13 8.36
C PRO A 65 2.53 7.94 9.12
N ARG A 66 2.41 9.27 9.17
CA ARG A 66 3.36 10.15 9.89
C ARG A 66 3.17 10.05 11.42
N LEU A 67 3.50 8.90 11.99
CA LEU A 67 3.42 8.63 13.43
C LEU A 67 4.82 8.53 14.03
N GLU A 68 5.07 9.25 15.13
CA GLU A 68 6.32 9.11 15.91
C GLU A 68 6.45 7.75 16.61
N ARG A 69 5.34 7.01 16.77
CA ARG A 69 5.28 5.67 17.38
C ARG A 69 4.40 4.75 16.53
N LEU A 70 4.85 3.51 16.33
CA LEU A 70 4.07 2.47 15.68
C LEU A 70 2.76 2.25 16.46
N ASP A 71 1.63 2.52 15.82
CA ASP A 71 0.31 2.13 16.31
C ASP A 71 -0.23 0.99 15.45
N ILE A 72 -0.13 -0.23 15.97
CA ILE A 72 -0.59 -1.45 15.31
C ILE A 72 -2.12 -1.51 15.13
N ASN A 73 -2.88 -0.59 15.75
CA ASN A 73 -4.33 -0.52 15.57
C ASN A 73 -4.74 0.41 14.43
N ARG A 74 -3.82 1.16 13.84
CA ARG A 74 -4.11 2.10 12.76
C ARG A 74 -3.66 1.53 11.42
N VAL A 75 -4.55 0.75 10.82
CA VAL A 75 -4.40 0.28 9.43
C VAL A 75 -4.55 1.48 8.49
N THR A 76 -3.72 1.53 7.44
CA THR A 76 -3.82 2.55 6.38
C THR A 76 -5.17 2.45 5.69
N ASP A 77 -5.94 3.53 5.73
CA ASP A 77 -7.18 3.67 4.99
C ASP A 77 -7.02 4.68 3.84
N LEU A 78 -8.07 4.83 3.02
CA LEU A 78 -8.05 5.71 1.84
C LEU A 78 -7.75 7.18 2.18
N SER A 79 -7.90 7.63 3.44
CA SER A 79 -7.57 9.00 3.85
C SER A 79 -6.08 9.31 3.88
N ILE A 80 -5.21 8.30 3.76
CA ILE A 80 -3.75 8.48 3.69
C ILE A 80 -3.34 9.38 2.52
N ALA A 81 -4.17 9.51 1.48
CA ALA A 81 -3.94 10.42 0.36
C ALA A 81 -3.67 11.86 0.80
N THR A 82 -4.41 12.36 1.80
CA THR A 82 -4.20 13.69 2.37
C THR A 82 -2.86 13.81 3.11
N GLU A 83 -2.38 12.72 3.72
CA GLU A 83 -1.04 12.69 4.32
C GLU A 83 0.07 12.60 3.25
N MET A 84 -0.20 11.99 2.09
CA MET A 84 0.76 11.86 0.98
C MET A 84 0.92 13.17 0.21
N ALA A 85 -0.18 13.86 -0.09
CA ALA A 85 -0.23 15.04 -0.95
C ALA A 85 0.89 16.07 -0.69
N PRO A 86 1.14 16.52 0.56
CA PRO A 86 2.20 17.49 0.82
C PRO A 86 3.62 17.01 0.48
N SER A 87 3.87 15.70 0.53
CA SER A 87 5.19 15.13 0.22
C SER A 87 5.41 14.92 -1.28
N LEU A 88 4.31 14.85 -2.03
CA LEU A 88 4.29 14.62 -3.48
C LEU A 88 4.07 15.90 -4.29
N ALA A 89 3.72 17.00 -3.62
CA ALA A 89 3.64 18.32 -4.24
C ALA A 89 4.96 18.68 -4.93
N ASP A 90 4.86 19.09 -6.19
CA ASP A 90 5.99 19.48 -7.04
C ASP A 90 7.03 18.36 -7.28
N LYS A 91 6.65 17.08 -7.10
CA LYS A 91 7.50 15.92 -7.36
C LYS A 91 7.19 15.28 -8.71
N GLY A 92 8.25 14.92 -9.45
CA GLY A 92 8.18 14.17 -10.72
C GLY A 92 8.21 12.66 -10.52
N GLY A 93 8.51 12.17 -9.33
CA GLY A 93 8.53 10.74 -9.02
C GLY A 93 8.62 10.42 -7.54
N VAL A 94 8.36 9.16 -7.21
CA VAL A 94 8.36 8.67 -5.84
C VAL A 94 8.84 7.23 -5.76
N TRP A 95 9.74 6.98 -4.83
CA TRP A 95 10.19 5.65 -4.43
C TRP A 95 9.39 5.20 -3.21
N LEU A 96 8.72 4.06 -3.28
CA LEU A 96 8.05 3.45 -2.13
C LEU A 96 8.92 2.33 -1.59
N VAL A 97 9.29 2.45 -0.31
CA VAL A 97 9.98 1.38 0.42
C VAL A 97 8.96 0.70 1.32
N SER A 98 8.79 -0.60 1.11
CA SER A 98 7.87 -1.44 1.87
C SER A 98 8.60 -2.56 2.59
N TRP A 99 8.31 -2.69 3.88
CA TRP A 99 8.86 -3.73 4.73
C TRP A 99 7.78 -4.23 5.68
N GLN A 100 7.47 -5.52 5.61
CA GLN A 100 6.41 -6.16 6.41
C GLN A 100 5.09 -5.34 6.38
N ASP A 101 4.77 -4.79 5.22
CA ASP A 101 3.66 -3.89 4.98
C ASP A 101 2.29 -4.58 5.07
N GLU A 102 2.25 -5.91 5.17
CA GLU A 102 1.03 -6.70 5.35
C GLU A 102 0.24 -6.35 6.61
N VAL A 103 0.86 -5.65 7.57
CA VAL A 103 0.21 -5.20 8.80
C VAL A 103 -0.32 -3.77 8.68
N ILE A 104 0.43 -2.88 8.04
CA ILE A 104 0.13 -1.44 8.00
C ILE A 104 -0.65 -1.04 6.75
N ASP A 105 -0.39 -1.68 5.62
CA ASP A 105 -1.14 -1.50 4.38
C ASP A 105 -1.53 -2.87 3.77
N PRO A 106 -2.34 -3.69 4.47
CA PRO A 106 -2.78 -5.00 3.99
C PRO A 106 -3.55 -4.94 2.66
N ASN A 107 -4.12 -3.78 2.33
CA ASN A 107 -4.98 -3.59 1.17
C ASN A 107 -4.27 -2.88 0.01
N GLY A 108 -2.98 -2.51 0.16
CA GLY A 108 -2.22 -1.81 -0.88
C GLY A 108 -2.78 -0.43 -1.22
N VAL A 109 -3.30 0.29 -0.22
CA VAL A 109 -3.86 1.64 -0.34
C VAL A 109 -2.83 2.65 -0.85
N VAL A 110 -1.59 2.60 -0.37
CA VAL A 110 -0.54 3.52 -0.83
C VAL A 110 -0.18 3.25 -2.30
N PRO A 111 0.14 2.01 -2.72
CA PRO A 111 0.31 1.68 -4.14
C PRO A 111 -0.91 2.07 -5.00
N PHE A 112 -2.14 1.84 -4.52
CA PHE A 112 -3.37 2.21 -5.23
C PHE A 112 -3.41 3.72 -5.55
N TRP A 113 -3.11 4.57 -4.57
CA TRP A 113 -3.09 6.02 -4.80
C TRP A 113 -1.98 6.43 -5.76
N LEU A 114 -0.81 5.81 -5.67
CA LEU A 114 0.31 6.08 -6.57
C LEU A 114 0.02 5.66 -8.02
N ASP A 115 -0.70 4.56 -8.23
CA ASP A 115 -1.16 4.13 -9.57
C ASP A 115 -2.17 5.09 -10.19
N ARG A 116 -2.99 5.77 -9.38
CA ARG A 116 -3.92 6.80 -9.89
C ARG A 116 -3.19 8.03 -10.41
N ILE A 117 -2.11 8.43 -9.75
CA ILE A 117 -1.44 9.72 -10.00
C ILE A 117 -0.15 9.58 -10.82
N GLY A 118 0.21 8.38 -11.25
CA GLY A 118 1.47 8.14 -11.91
C GLY A 118 1.52 6.82 -12.67
N GLN A 119 2.71 6.52 -13.19
CA GLN A 119 3.02 5.27 -13.86
C GLN A 119 4.10 4.54 -13.10
N ARG A 120 3.96 3.22 -12.97
CA ARG A 120 4.93 2.35 -12.30
C ARG A 120 5.88 1.70 -13.31
N PRO A 121 7.03 2.30 -13.63
CA PRO A 121 8.05 1.61 -14.42
C PRO A 121 8.59 0.39 -13.68
N HIS A 122 9.05 -0.60 -14.45
CA HIS A 122 9.76 -1.76 -13.91
C HIS A 122 11.28 -1.48 -13.83
N ASP A 123 11.65 -0.41 -13.14
CA ASP A 123 13.04 0.05 -12.98
C ASP A 123 13.55 -0.02 -11.52
N ALA A 124 12.71 -0.46 -10.59
CA ALA A 124 13.11 -0.81 -9.24
C ALA A 124 13.85 -2.16 -9.20
N GLY A 125 14.80 -2.28 -8.26
CA GLY A 125 15.54 -3.53 -8.02
C GLY A 125 14.82 -4.43 -7.01
N ASP A 126 15.18 -5.73 -7.03
CA ASP A 126 14.76 -6.70 -6.03
C ASP A 126 15.72 -6.72 -4.84
N PHE A 127 15.18 -6.67 -3.62
CA PHE A 127 15.97 -6.71 -2.38
C PHE A 127 15.40 -7.78 -1.44
N GLN A 128 16.30 -8.48 -0.76
CA GLN A 128 15.90 -9.51 0.19
C GLN A 128 15.07 -8.89 1.31
N GLY A 129 13.86 -9.40 1.53
CA GLY A 129 13.01 -9.04 2.66
C GLY A 129 12.41 -7.64 2.64
N VAL A 130 12.77 -6.79 1.68
CA VAL A 130 12.29 -5.40 1.54
C VAL A 130 11.91 -5.15 0.09
N ARG A 131 10.74 -4.56 -0.11
CA ARG A 131 10.22 -4.24 -1.45
C ARG A 131 10.54 -2.79 -1.78
N LEU A 132 11.02 -2.57 -3.00
CA LEU A 132 11.20 -1.24 -3.57
C LEU A 132 10.33 -1.12 -4.81
N GLU A 133 9.56 -0.06 -4.89
CA GLU A 133 8.76 0.27 -6.06
C GLU A 133 8.96 1.74 -6.42
N HIS A 134 8.71 2.09 -7.68
CA HIS A 134 8.96 3.43 -8.21
C HIS A 134 7.80 3.88 -9.10
N TRP A 135 7.39 5.13 -8.92
CA TRP A 135 6.40 5.78 -9.78
C TRP A 135 6.96 7.06 -10.36
N ARG A 136 6.69 7.26 -11.66
CA ARG A 136 6.78 8.56 -12.33
C ARG A 136 5.44 9.26 -12.16
N LEU A 137 5.44 10.41 -11.51
CA LEU A 137 4.22 11.15 -11.18
C LEU A 137 3.77 11.99 -12.37
N ASP A 138 2.45 12.08 -12.53
CA ASP A 138 1.80 12.98 -13.49
C ASP A 138 1.31 14.22 -12.71
N PRO A 139 1.94 15.40 -12.90
CA PRO A 139 1.60 16.61 -12.16
C PRO A 139 0.12 16.98 -12.26
N ASP A 140 -0.51 16.70 -13.40
CA ASP A 140 -1.93 17.02 -13.65
C ASP A 140 -2.88 16.11 -12.85
N LYS A 141 -2.37 14.98 -12.34
CA LYS A 141 -3.14 13.99 -11.57
C LYS A 141 -2.92 14.06 -10.07
N ILE A 142 -1.95 14.84 -9.58
CA ILE A 142 -1.69 14.96 -8.13
C ILE A 142 -2.94 15.42 -7.37
N ALA A 143 -3.77 16.28 -7.98
CA ALA A 143 -5.02 16.76 -7.39
C ALA A 143 -6.04 15.64 -7.10
N LEU A 144 -5.92 14.47 -7.74
CA LEU A 144 -6.80 13.32 -7.47
C LEU A 144 -6.66 12.77 -6.05
N LEU A 145 -5.58 13.09 -5.33
CA LEU A 145 -5.40 12.72 -3.93
C LEU A 145 -6.43 13.40 -2.99
N ASP A 146 -7.01 14.51 -3.41
CA ASP A 146 -8.05 15.23 -2.66
C ASP A 146 -9.47 14.83 -3.09
N GLU A 147 -9.60 14.00 -4.12
CA GLU A 147 -10.88 13.55 -4.66
C GLU A 147 -11.33 12.21 -4.07
N SER A 148 -12.61 11.88 -4.27
CA SER A 148 -13.12 10.55 -3.93
C SER A 148 -12.42 9.49 -4.80
N PRO A 149 -11.86 8.42 -4.20
CA PRO A 149 -11.23 7.35 -4.97
C PRO A 149 -12.23 6.51 -5.77
N ILE A 150 -13.54 6.69 -5.54
CA ILE A 150 -14.63 5.95 -6.19
C ILE A 150 -15.16 6.75 -7.37
N GLU A 151 -14.82 6.35 -8.60
CA GLU A 151 -15.31 6.99 -9.83
C GLU A 151 -16.70 6.51 -10.24
N ARG A 152 -16.95 5.20 -10.11
CA ARG A 152 -18.21 4.57 -10.52
C ARG A 152 -18.92 3.99 -9.30
N PRO A 153 -19.77 4.78 -8.62
CA PRO A 153 -20.55 4.28 -7.49
C PRO A 153 -21.55 3.23 -7.97
N VAL A 154 -21.68 2.14 -7.22
CA VAL A 154 -22.72 1.15 -7.45
C VAL A 154 -24.00 1.65 -6.77
N LEU A 155 -25.07 1.81 -7.54
CA LEU A 155 -26.38 2.16 -7.01
C LEU A 155 -26.96 0.94 -6.28
N ILE A 156 -26.98 0.99 -4.95
CA ILE A 156 -27.69 0.01 -4.12
C ILE A 156 -29.13 0.49 -4.01
N THR A 157 -30.06 -0.13 -4.73
CA THR A 157 -31.48 0.01 -4.43
C THR A 157 -31.77 -0.80 -3.16
N PRO A 158 -32.24 -0.19 -2.06
CA PRO A 158 -32.63 -0.95 -0.88
C PRO A 158 -33.76 -1.90 -1.29
N SER A 159 -33.55 -3.21 -1.10
CA SER A 159 -34.60 -4.21 -1.24
C SER A 159 -35.61 -3.98 -0.12
N THR A 160 -36.65 -3.20 -0.38
CA THR A 160 -37.80 -3.11 0.52
C THR A 160 -38.48 -4.48 0.53
N SER A 161 -38.15 -5.32 1.51
CA SER A 161 -38.82 -6.61 1.70
C SER A 161 -40.23 -6.38 2.26
N SER A 162 -41.15 -5.93 1.42
CA SER A 162 -42.58 -6.19 1.57
C SER A 162 -42.92 -7.34 0.63
N GLY A 163 -43.58 -8.37 1.16
CA GLY A 163 -43.68 -9.71 0.56
C GLY A 163 -44.19 -9.80 -0.88
N ASP A 164 -44.01 -11.00 -1.41
CA ASP A 164 -44.58 -11.56 -2.64
C ASP A 164 -43.89 -11.21 -3.97
N ALA A 165 -42.77 -11.90 -4.26
CA ALA A 165 -42.38 -12.48 -5.57
C ALA A 165 -40.90 -12.92 -5.54
N PRO A 166 -40.48 -13.94 -6.32
CA PRO A 166 -39.05 -14.19 -6.53
C PRO A 166 -38.47 -13.08 -7.40
N SER A 167 -37.82 -12.08 -6.80
CA SER A 167 -37.14 -11.00 -7.50
C SER A 167 -35.93 -11.55 -8.26
N THR A 168 -36.09 -11.73 -9.56
CA THR A 168 -34.96 -11.92 -10.48
C THR A 168 -34.50 -10.52 -10.91
N GLY A 169 -33.77 -9.80 -10.05
CA GLY A 169 -33.33 -8.44 -10.36
C GLY A 169 -32.68 -7.71 -9.19
N SER A 170 -31.35 -7.54 -9.30
CA SER A 170 -30.49 -6.62 -8.53
C SER A 170 -30.56 -6.69 -7.01
N ASP A 171 -30.26 -7.87 -6.45
CA ASP A 171 -29.56 -7.89 -5.16
C ASP A 171 -28.18 -7.28 -5.43
N GLY A 172 -27.92 -6.09 -4.88
CA GLY A 172 -26.63 -5.41 -5.04
C GLY A 172 -25.47 -6.36 -4.73
N TYR A 173 -24.33 -6.21 -5.43
CA TYR A 173 -23.17 -7.09 -5.25
C TYR A 173 -22.74 -7.13 -3.77
N ASN A 174 -23.12 -8.19 -3.09
CA ASN A 174 -22.99 -8.36 -1.65
C ASN A 174 -22.27 -9.68 -1.35
N PHE A 175 -21.32 -9.63 -0.43
CA PHE A 175 -20.60 -10.78 0.06
C PHE A 175 -21.32 -11.39 1.27
N ALA A 176 -22.29 -12.27 1.00
CA ALA A 176 -23.03 -13.06 2.00
C ALA A 176 -23.67 -12.24 3.14
N GLY A 177 -24.10 -11.00 2.86
CA GLY A 177 -24.68 -10.10 3.86
C GLY A 177 -23.66 -9.38 4.74
N GLN A 178 -22.36 -9.60 4.55
CA GLN A 178 -21.29 -9.07 5.41
C GLN A 178 -20.65 -7.80 4.82
N ALA A 179 -20.60 -7.68 3.50
CA ALA A 179 -20.01 -6.54 2.83
C ALA A 179 -20.75 -6.20 1.53
N GLU A 180 -20.87 -4.92 1.22
CA GLU A 180 -21.52 -4.42 0.01
C GLU A 180 -20.49 -3.71 -0.88
N LEU A 181 -20.57 -3.93 -2.19
CA LEU A 181 -19.76 -3.21 -3.16
C LEU A 181 -20.29 -1.77 -3.27
N VAL A 182 -19.45 -0.81 -2.92
CA VAL A 182 -19.74 0.63 -2.95
C VAL A 182 -19.43 1.23 -4.31
N GLY A 183 -18.41 0.73 -4.99
CA GLY A 183 -18.01 1.27 -6.28
C GLY A 183 -16.76 0.62 -6.88
N VAL A 184 -16.41 1.09 -8.07
CA VAL A 184 -15.29 0.59 -8.85
C VAL A 184 -14.51 1.75 -9.46
N THR A 185 -13.19 1.61 -9.54
CA THR A 185 -12.31 2.49 -10.30
C THR A 185 -11.39 1.68 -11.19
N PRO A 186 -11.33 1.97 -12.50
CA PRO A 186 -10.29 1.41 -13.37
C PRO A 186 -8.93 2.07 -13.05
N LEU A 187 -7.88 1.28 -12.91
CA LEU A 187 -6.50 1.76 -12.73
C LEU A 187 -5.70 1.66 -14.03
N SER A 188 -5.91 0.56 -14.77
CA SER A 188 -5.31 0.29 -16.08
C SER A 188 -6.34 -0.45 -16.95
N ASP A 189 -5.97 -0.84 -18.17
CA ASP A 189 -6.84 -1.64 -19.05
C ASP A 189 -7.24 -2.99 -18.43
N ASN A 190 -6.41 -3.53 -17.52
CA ASN A 190 -6.62 -4.84 -16.92
C ASN A 190 -6.80 -4.80 -15.39
N ASP A 191 -6.56 -3.65 -14.74
CA ASP A 191 -6.60 -3.53 -13.29
C ASP A 191 -7.76 -2.64 -12.85
N LEU A 192 -8.48 -3.09 -11.82
CA LEU A 192 -9.63 -2.39 -11.25
C LEU A 192 -9.59 -2.47 -9.72
N ALA A 193 -9.86 -1.33 -9.07
CA ALA A 193 -10.06 -1.24 -7.64
C ALA A 193 -11.54 -1.43 -7.29
N LEU A 194 -11.84 -2.37 -6.39
CA LEU A 194 -13.17 -2.61 -5.86
C LEU A 194 -13.26 -2.05 -4.45
N PHE A 195 -14.26 -1.21 -4.19
CA PHE A 195 -14.46 -0.60 -2.88
C PHE A 195 -15.61 -1.30 -2.17
N TRP A 196 -15.32 -1.90 -1.03
CA TRP A 196 -16.30 -2.61 -0.22
C TRP A 196 -16.53 -1.87 1.09
N ARG A 197 -17.75 -1.92 1.60
CA ARG A 197 -18.11 -1.45 2.94
C ARG A 197 -18.71 -2.61 3.71
N ALA A 198 -18.32 -2.75 4.98
CA ALA A 198 -18.96 -3.70 5.87
C ALA A 198 -20.46 -3.35 5.96
N ALA A 199 -21.33 -4.33 5.78
CA ALA A 199 -22.75 -4.14 5.99
C ALA A 199 -22.96 -3.71 7.44
N ALA A 200 -23.68 -2.61 7.67
CA ALA A 200 -23.97 -2.17 9.02
C ALA A 200 -24.67 -3.31 9.77
N CYS A 201 -24.09 -3.78 10.88
CA CYS A 201 -24.81 -4.68 11.76
C CYS A 201 -26.12 -4.01 12.15
N CYS A 202 -27.24 -4.67 11.84
CA CYS A 202 -28.54 -4.26 12.34
C CYS A 202 -28.45 -4.24 13.88
N PRO A 203 -28.80 -3.13 14.56
CA PRO A 203 -28.67 -3.02 16.02
C PRO A 203 -29.55 -4.01 16.81
N THR A 204 -30.35 -4.84 16.14
CA THR A 204 -31.32 -5.73 16.75
C THR A 204 -30.77 -7.14 17.07
N ILE A 205 -29.60 -7.54 16.58
CA ILE A 205 -29.05 -8.90 16.81
C ILE A 205 -27.56 -8.85 17.18
N CYS A 206 -27.23 -8.01 18.16
CA CYS A 206 -26.01 -8.16 18.96
C CYS A 206 -26.43 -8.18 20.44
N CYS A 207 -27.00 -9.30 20.87
CA CYS A 207 -27.15 -9.73 22.27
C CYS A 207 -27.23 -11.26 22.28
#